data_AF-A0A923MYD8-F1
#
_entry.id   AF-A0A923MYD8-F1
#
_cell.length_a   1.000
_cell.length_b   1.000
_cell.length_c   1.000
_cell.angle_alpha   90.00
_cell.angle_beta   90.00
_cell.angle_gamma   90.00
#
_symmetry.space_group_name_H-M   'P 1'
#
loop_
_entity.id
_entity.type
_entity.pdbx_description
1 polymer ?
#
loop_
_entity_poly.entity_id
_entity_poly.type
_entity_poly.pdbx_seq_one_letter_code
_entity_poly.pdbx_strand_id
1 'polypeptide(L)'
;MSFYELQGPTAWAEPPSTWSSTSLDDVDACPRRWQLLRSRWGDFERFPVRPHPAAIEGQIVHEALDRLTRACGQRGNPPFGSAEFSAALNDADFFPYFPRAVTDWQQRLTAHPRPGPAFRLRVSGEELANRAVRMFREQYKPDGQVASQAAERATDTPADVRTLLKQKRALSEVKLTHPKLPFLGILDRVQHTRERIEVVDFKTGKPSDKHRKQLLRYALLWWRKTGDAPVRVSAQYLDGVASWPVTQSALENVEADLVKKLPLLTEALNAHPAAAKPGTGCHTCAVRARCAAGWAVGEEAALVDGRGDAELVVKAKAGDHGFLARSRSGAEIAVVYEAPVAKLLPRHVEGQVLRVLDGVWKEKRTQLELKAWTEVFVVGDV
;
A
#
# COMPACT_ATOMS: atom_id res chain seq x y z
N MET A 1 -16.60 15.15 17.60
CA MET A 1 -16.85 13.70 17.59
C MET A 1 -15.52 13.02 17.28
N SER A 2 -15.12 12.03 18.05
CA SER A 2 -13.86 11.29 17.82
C SER A 2 -13.97 10.43 16.55
N PHE A 3 -12.84 10.17 15.87
CA PHE A 3 -12.78 9.24 14.73
C PHE A 3 -13.39 7.86 15.07
N TYR A 4 -13.21 7.39 16.30
CA TYR A 4 -13.74 6.12 16.78
C TYR A 4 -15.26 6.09 16.94
N GLU A 5 -15.91 7.25 17.03
CA GLU A 5 -17.36 7.41 17.14
C GLU A 5 -18.06 7.50 15.76
N LEU A 6 -17.30 7.73 14.68
CA LEU A 6 -17.85 7.85 13.32
C LEU A 6 -18.35 6.50 12.78
N GLN A 7 -19.67 6.34 12.58
CA GLN A 7 -20.23 5.05 12.18
C GLN A 7 -19.88 4.61 10.75
N GLY A 8 -19.66 5.58 9.86
CA GLY A 8 -19.24 5.37 8.49
C GLY A 8 -18.54 6.61 7.94
N PRO A 9 -18.13 6.56 6.67
CA PRO A 9 -17.59 7.74 6.01
C PRO A 9 -18.64 8.86 5.93
N THR A 10 -18.19 10.10 6.04
CA THR A 10 -19.03 11.29 5.83
C THR A 10 -19.25 11.58 4.35
N ALA A 11 -18.36 11.09 3.48
CA ALA A 11 -18.57 11.05 2.04
C ALA A 11 -17.88 9.81 1.47
N TRP A 12 -18.62 9.01 0.70
CA TRP A 12 -18.07 7.82 0.07
C TRP A 12 -17.13 8.19 -1.07
N ALA A 13 -16.08 7.39 -1.26
CA ALA A 13 -15.22 7.52 -2.43
C ALA A 13 -15.97 7.08 -3.69
N GLU A 14 -15.97 7.96 -4.68
CA GLU A 14 -16.45 7.66 -6.03
C GLU A 14 -15.45 6.79 -6.79
N PRO A 15 -15.91 6.05 -7.82
CA PRO A 15 -14.99 5.36 -8.73
C PRO A 15 -13.97 6.34 -9.33
N PRO A 16 -12.71 5.91 -9.52
CA PRO A 16 -11.71 6.78 -10.11
C PRO A 16 -12.05 7.07 -11.58
N SER A 17 -11.92 8.33 -12.00
CA SER A 17 -12.08 8.72 -13.41
C SER A 17 -11.01 8.12 -14.32
N THR A 18 -9.89 7.67 -13.76
CA THR A 18 -8.84 6.95 -14.48
C THR A 18 -8.21 5.90 -13.57
N TRP A 19 -8.03 4.71 -14.13
CA TRP A 19 -7.53 3.53 -13.44
C TRP A 19 -6.03 3.36 -13.64
N SER A 20 -5.34 2.80 -12.65
CA SER A 20 -3.96 2.34 -12.74
C SER A 20 -3.89 0.84 -12.50
N SER A 21 -2.75 0.21 -12.81
CA SER A 21 -2.55 -1.22 -12.52
C SER A 21 -2.84 -1.54 -11.05
N THR A 22 -2.38 -0.68 -10.14
CA THR A 22 -2.59 -0.83 -8.69
C THR A 22 -4.05 -0.64 -8.30
N SER A 23 -4.73 0.40 -8.82
CA SER A 23 -6.14 0.62 -8.44
C SER A 23 -7.04 -0.51 -8.96
N LEU A 24 -6.75 -1.07 -10.13
CA LEU A 24 -7.44 -2.25 -10.65
C LEU A 24 -7.30 -3.43 -9.71
N ASP A 25 -6.06 -3.78 -9.34
CA ASP A 25 -5.79 -4.94 -8.51
C ASP A 25 -6.34 -4.76 -7.07
N ASP A 26 -6.32 -3.54 -6.53
CA ASP A 26 -6.87 -3.25 -5.20
C ASP A 26 -8.39 -3.38 -5.13
N VAL A 27 -9.10 -2.83 -6.13
CA VAL A 27 -10.57 -2.89 -6.22
C VAL A 27 -11.01 -4.33 -6.54
N ASP A 28 -10.31 -5.02 -7.43
CA ASP A 28 -10.59 -6.42 -7.74
C ASP A 28 -10.40 -7.31 -6.51
N ALA A 29 -9.36 -7.05 -5.69
CA ALA A 29 -9.14 -7.78 -4.45
C ALA A 29 -10.28 -7.56 -3.43
N CYS A 30 -10.70 -6.32 -3.19
CA CYS A 30 -11.87 -6.03 -2.36
C CYS A 30 -12.37 -4.58 -2.57
N PRO A 31 -13.51 -4.37 -3.24
CA PRO A 31 -14.00 -3.02 -3.56
C PRO A 31 -14.41 -2.25 -2.30
N ARG A 32 -15.07 -2.90 -1.33
CA ARG A 32 -15.36 -2.31 0.00
C ARG A 32 -14.12 -1.77 0.69
N ARG A 33 -13.01 -2.52 0.69
CA ARG A 33 -11.76 -2.11 1.33
C ARG A 33 -11.19 -0.87 0.66
N TRP A 34 -11.12 -0.89 -0.67
CA TRP A 34 -10.64 0.26 -1.44
C TRP A 34 -11.47 1.51 -1.14
N GLN A 35 -12.80 1.36 -1.12
CA GLN A 35 -13.72 2.45 -0.91
C GLN A 35 -13.61 3.02 0.50
N LEU A 36 -13.66 2.19 1.54
CA LEU A 36 -13.50 2.64 2.93
C LEU A 36 -12.18 3.40 3.14
N LEU A 37 -11.07 2.90 2.57
CA LEU A 37 -9.75 3.52 2.69
C LEU A 37 -9.68 4.91 2.04
N ARG A 38 -10.47 5.17 0.99
CA ARG A 38 -10.43 6.41 0.21
C ARG A 38 -11.58 7.37 0.48
N SER A 39 -12.59 6.92 1.21
CA SER A 39 -13.72 7.75 1.60
C SER A 39 -13.28 8.77 2.66
N ARG A 40 -14.01 9.89 2.75
CA ARG A 40 -13.79 10.92 3.75
C ARG A 40 -14.42 10.53 5.08
N TRP A 41 -13.73 10.80 6.19
CA TRP A 41 -14.18 10.48 7.55
C TRP A 41 -14.14 11.73 8.42
N GLY A 42 -15.23 12.47 8.50
CA GLY A 42 -15.26 13.74 9.22
C GLY A 42 -14.27 14.73 8.61
N ASP A 43 -13.26 15.11 9.39
CA ASP A 43 -12.21 16.03 8.99
C ASP A 43 -11.05 15.35 8.23
N PHE A 44 -11.07 14.02 8.10
CA PHE A 44 -10.03 13.28 7.38
C PHE A 44 -10.44 13.01 5.94
N GLU A 45 -9.65 13.49 4.98
CA GLU A 45 -9.84 13.24 3.54
C GLU A 45 -9.87 11.75 3.17
N ARG A 46 -9.24 10.90 3.98
CA ARG A 46 -9.18 9.45 3.81
C ARG A 46 -9.22 8.75 5.17
N PHE A 47 -9.46 7.44 5.16
CA PHE A 47 -9.40 6.67 6.40
C PHE A 47 -7.99 6.74 7.01
N PRO A 48 -7.84 7.17 8.28
CA PRO A 48 -6.56 7.18 8.95
C PRO A 48 -6.14 5.74 9.25
N VAL A 49 -5.23 5.19 8.45
CA VAL A 49 -4.68 3.84 8.69
C VAL A 49 -3.75 3.89 9.90
N ARG A 50 -3.86 2.91 10.81
CA ARG A 50 -2.97 2.82 11.97
C ARG A 50 -1.51 2.69 11.49
N PRO A 51 -0.61 3.59 11.92
CA PRO A 51 0.80 3.45 11.63
C PRO A 51 1.41 2.24 12.37
N HIS A 52 2.28 1.50 11.70
CA HIS A 52 3.03 0.38 12.30
C HIS A 52 4.53 0.63 12.17
N PRO A 53 5.36 0.51 13.23
CA PRO A 53 6.76 0.95 13.21
C PRO A 53 7.55 0.20 12.17
N ALA A 54 7.52 -1.13 12.22
CA ALA A 54 8.22 -1.94 11.23
C ALA A 54 7.73 -1.68 9.80
N ALA A 55 6.48 -1.24 9.60
CA ALA A 55 5.98 -0.90 8.28
C ALA A 55 6.49 0.48 7.82
N ILE A 56 6.54 1.46 8.71
CA ILE A 56 7.13 2.78 8.43
C ILE A 56 8.64 2.64 8.17
N GLU A 57 9.37 1.92 9.03
CA GLU A 57 10.78 1.61 8.85
C GLU A 57 11.02 0.89 7.53
N GLY A 58 10.21 -0.13 7.25
CA GLY A 58 10.22 -0.85 5.98
C GLY A 58 9.96 0.07 4.81
N GLN A 59 9.00 1.01 4.90
CA GLN A 59 8.68 1.98 3.87
C GLN A 59 9.83 2.96 3.62
N ILE A 60 10.47 3.48 4.68
CA ILE A 60 11.64 4.37 4.57
C ILE A 60 12.77 3.63 3.85
N VAL A 61 13.12 2.43 4.30
CA VAL A 61 14.16 1.60 3.67
C VAL A 61 13.80 1.28 2.24
N HIS A 62 12.56 0.87 1.97
CA HIS A 62 12.08 0.51 0.65
C HIS A 62 12.16 1.69 -0.32
N GLU A 63 11.70 2.88 0.07
CA GLU A 63 11.76 4.07 -0.77
C GLU A 63 13.20 4.49 -1.09
N ALA A 64 14.11 4.38 -0.11
CA ALA A 64 15.54 4.65 -0.34
C ALA A 64 16.15 3.65 -1.33
N LEU A 65 15.85 2.35 -1.16
CA LEU A 65 16.32 1.28 -2.05
C LEU A 65 15.72 1.42 -3.45
N ASP A 66 14.44 1.77 -3.58
CA ASP A 66 13.79 2.04 -4.86
C ASP A 66 14.48 3.20 -5.59
N ARG A 67 14.74 4.32 -4.90
CA ARG A 67 15.45 5.47 -5.45
C ARG A 67 16.84 5.08 -5.94
N LEU A 68 17.60 4.37 -5.11
CA LEU A 68 18.94 3.90 -5.46
C LEU A 68 18.91 2.90 -6.62
N THR A 69 17.97 1.96 -6.62
CA THR A 69 17.82 0.96 -7.69
C THR A 69 17.50 1.62 -9.02
N ARG A 70 16.60 2.60 -9.03
CA ARG A 70 16.32 3.41 -10.24
C ARG A 70 17.57 4.15 -10.71
N ALA A 71 18.29 4.82 -9.81
CA ALA A 71 19.50 5.58 -10.17
C ALA A 71 20.63 4.66 -10.71
N CYS A 72 20.88 3.52 -10.06
CA CYS A 72 21.83 2.52 -10.54
C CYS A 72 21.40 1.92 -11.88
N GLY A 73 20.12 1.57 -12.02
CA GLY A 73 19.54 1.05 -13.25
C GLY A 73 19.74 2.00 -14.43
N GLN A 74 19.44 3.29 -14.25
CA GLN A 74 19.67 4.34 -15.26
C GLN A 74 21.14 4.49 -15.68
N ARG A 75 22.06 4.00 -14.85
CA ARG A 75 23.52 4.05 -15.07
C ARG A 75 24.12 2.70 -15.46
N GLY A 76 23.28 1.72 -15.80
CA GLY A 76 23.74 0.39 -16.23
C GLY A 76 24.25 -0.49 -15.10
N ASN A 77 23.71 -0.34 -13.88
CA ASN A 77 24.08 -1.11 -12.69
C ASN A 77 25.59 -1.11 -12.41
N PRO A 78 26.19 0.08 -12.18
CA PRO A 78 27.64 0.24 -12.07
C PRO A 78 28.25 -0.51 -10.87
N PRO A 79 29.53 -0.95 -10.93
CA PRO A 79 30.18 -1.63 -9.82
C PRO A 79 30.36 -0.73 -8.60
N PHE A 80 30.37 -1.33 -7.41
CA PHE A 80 30.62 -0.61 -6.16
C PHE A 80 31.97 0.14 -6.23
N GLY A 81 31.99 1.38 -5.77
CA GLY A 81 33.19 2.23 -5.74
C GLY A 81 33.53 2.91 -7.08
N SER A 82 32.78 2.64 -8.15
CA SER A 82 32.90 3.41 -9.40
C SER A 82 32.36 4.83 -9.25
N ALA A 83 32.85 5.75 -10.10
CA ALA A 83 32.35 7.12 -10.15
C ALA A 83 30.84 7.16 -10.48
N GLU A 84 30.39 6.24 -11.35
CA GLU A 84 28.99 6.10 -11.75
C GLU A 84 28.11 5.63 -10.59
N PHE A 85 28.61 4.73 -9.73
CA PHE A 85 27.89 4.31 -8.53
C PHE A 85 27.82 5.44 -7.49
N SER A 86 28.90 6.17 -7.29
CA SER A 86 28.90 7.37 -6.43
C SER A 86 27.92 8.44 -6.94
N ALA A 87 27.83 8.65 -8.24
CA ALA A 87 26.83 9.54 -8.84
C ALA A 87 25.40 9.01 -8.59
N ALA A 88 25.17 7.70 -8.72
CA ALA A 88 23.86 7.09 -8.43
C ALA A 88 23.42 7.31 -6.97
N LEU A 89 24.33 7.17 -6.01
CA LEU A 89 24.05 7.44 -4.59
C LEU A 89 23.64 8.89 -4.33
N ASN A 90 24.31 9.84 -4.99
CA ASN A 90 24.02 11.26 -4.88
C ASN A 90 22.67 11.60 -5.54
N ASP A 91 22.41 11.11 -6.75
CA ASP A 91 21.15 11.33 -7.46
C ASP A 91 19.95 10.73 -6.71
N ALA A 92 20.15 9.58 -6.08
CA ALA A 92 19.14 8.93 -5.23
C ALA A 92 18.95 9.63 -3.88
N ASP A 93 19.82 10.59 -3.53
CA ASP A 93 19.83 11.29 -2.25
C ASP A 93 19.87 10.28 -1.07
N PHE A 94 20.65 9.22 -1.24
CA PHE A 94 20.47 7.98 -0.48
C PHE A 94 20.67 8.16 1.04
N PHE A 95 21.82 8.69 1.48
CA PHE A 95 22.09 8.85 2.91
C PHE A 95 21.31 10.02 3.56
N PRO A 96 21.25 11.23 2.96
CA PRO A 96 20.55 12.35 3.58
C PRO A 96 19.03 12.14 3.67
N TYR A 97 18.46 11.25 2.84
CA TYR A 97 17.05 10.90 2.87
C TYR A 97 16.60 10.31 4.21
N PHE A 98 17.38 9.41 4.83
CA PHE A 98 16.96 8.69 6.05
C PHE A 98 16.65 9.59 7.26
N PRO A 99 17.54 10.51 7.72
CA PRO A 99 17.24 11.37 8.85
C PRO A 99 16.06 12.32 8.58
N ARG A 100 15.89 12.78 7.33
CA ARG A 100 14.72 13.58 6.92
C ARG A 100 13.43 12.77 7.00
N ALA A 101 13.43 11.58 6.42
CA ALA A 101 12.26 10.69 6.42
C ALA A 101 11.83 10.31 7.84
N VAL A 102 12.78 10.04 8.75
CA VAL A 102 12.47 9.76 10.17
C VAL A 102 11.84 10.99 10.84
N THR A 103 12.39 12.19 10.62
CA THR A 103 11.86 13.44 11.17
C THR A 103 10.44 13.72 10.67
N ASP A 104 10.22 13.61 9.36
CA ASP A 104 8.91 13.81 8.74
C ASP A 104 7.87 12.84 9.29
N TRP A 105 8.23 11.56 9.45
CA TRP A 105 7.34 10.57 10.04
C TRP A 105 7.05 10.84 11.51
N GLN A 106 8.03 11.25 12.32
CA GLN A 106 7.81 11.61 13.73
C GLN A 106 6.81 12.76 13.89
N GLN A 107 6.90 13.78 13.01
CA GLN A 107 5.94 14.88 12.97
C GLN A 107 4.53 14.39 12.61
N ARG A 108 4.40 13.58 11.56
CA ARG A 108 3.11 12.99 11.13
C ARG A 108 2.47 12.13 12.22
N LEU A 109 3.27 11.35 12.95
CA LEU A 109 2.80 10.47 14.02
C LEU A 109 2.24 11.25 15.22
N THR A 110 2.79 12.42 15.50
CA THR A 110 2.35 13.28 16.61
C THR A 110 0.96 13.88 16.33
N ALA A 111 0.67 14.18 15.06
CA ALA A 111 -0.63 14.71 14.62
C ALA A 111 -1.66 13.61 14.26
N HIS A 112 -1.30 12.33 14.34
CA HIS A 112 -2.15 11.25 13.83
C HIS A 112 -3.35 10.98 14.76
N PRO A 113 -4.59 10.86 14.24
CA PRO A 113 -5.79 10.74 15.07
C PRO A 113 -5.98 9.38 15.74
N ARG A 114 -5.29 8.33 15.26
CA ARG A 114 -5.31 7.01 15.89
C ARG A 114 -4.20 6.92 16.94
N PRO A 115 -4.51 6.87 18.25
CA PRO A 115 -3.55 6.60 19.31
C PRO A 115 -2.84 5.27 19.06
N GLY A 116 -1.59 5.35 18.61
CA GLY A 116 -0.60 4.36 19.00
C GLY A 116 -0.08 4.74 20.39
N PRO A 117 0.37 3.78 21.21
CA PRO A 117 0.94 4.09 22.53
C PRO A 117 2.13 5.03 22.32
N ALA A 118 2.06 6.28 22.82
CA ALA A 118 3.09 7.33 22.73
C ALA A 118 4.14 7.05 21.63
N PHE A 119 3.67 6.97 20.39
CA PHE A 119 4.35 6.19 19.38
C PHE A 119 5.48 7.02 18.77
N ARG A 120 6.71 6.68 19.11
CA ARG A 120 7.92 7.29 18.54
C ARG A 120 8.66 6.25 17.73
N LEU A 121 9.04 6.60 16.50
CA LEU A 121 10.10 5.88 15.79
C LEU A 121 11.36 5.97 16.65
N ARG A 122 11.76 4.84 17.24
CA ARG A 122 12.95 4.75 18.10
C ARG A 122 14.23 4.57 17.29
N VAL A 123 14.10 4.06 16.07
CA VAL A 123 15.22 3.85 15.16
C VAL A 123 15.72 5.18 14.61
N SER A 124 17.04 5.32 14.54
CA SER A 124 17.70 6.47 13.94
C SER A 124 17.77 6.36 12.42
N GLY A 125 17.96 7.49 11.73
CA GLY A 125 18.22 7.48 10.29
C GLY A 125 19.47 6.68 9.92
N GLU A 126 20.50 6.68 10.77
CA GLU A 126 21.74 5.93 10.57
C GLU A 126 21.51 4.41 10.62
N GLU A 127 20.74 3.92 11.60
CA GLU A 127 20.40 2.51 11.70
C GLU A 127 19.60 2.02 10.49
N LEU A 128 18.65 2.83 10.00
CA LEU A 128 17.90 2.53 8.79
C LEU A 128 18.80 2.54 7.54
N ALA A 129 19.73 3.50 7.44
CA ALA A 129 20.70 3.55 6.35
C ALA A 129 21.59 2.30 6.36
N ASN A 130 22.12 1.89 7.52
CA ASN A 130 22.93 0.69 7.66
C ASN A 130 22.16 -0.58 7.27
N ARG A 131 20.88 -0.67 7.66
CA ARG A 131 20.00 -1.77 7.23
C ARG A 131 19.79 -1.78 5.72
N ALA A 132 19.52 -0.62 5.11
CA ALA A 132 19.37 -0.48 3.67
C ALA A 132 20.67 -0.85 2.93
N VAL A 133 21.83 -0.39 3.39
CA VAL A 133 23.14 -0.75 2.82
C VAL A 133 23.36 -2.26 2.87
N ARG A 134 23.07 -2.91 4.00
CA ARG A 134 23.19 -4.37 4.12
C ARG A 134 22.28 -5.08 3.12
N MET A 135 21.00 -4.72 3.08
CA MET A 135 20.03 -5.31 2.14
C MET A 135 20.43 -5.08 0.68
N PHE A 136 20.90 -3.87 0.35
CA PHE A 136 21.36 -3.54 -1.00
C PHE A 136 22.60 -4.36 -1.36
N ARG A 137 23.61 -4.46 -0.48
CA ARG A 137 24.82 -5.24 -0.73
C ARG A 137 24.56 -6.74 -0.92
N GLU A 138 23.65 -7.30 -0.13
CA GLU A 138 23.30 -8.72 -0.22
C GLU A 138 22.64 -9.07 -1.56
N GLN A 139 21.89 -8.12 -2.13
CA GLN A 139 21.07 -8.38 -3.30
C GLN A 139 21.71 -7.85 -4.59
N TYR A 140 22.37 -6.68 -4.54
CA TYR A 140 22.93 -6.00 -5.70
C TYR A 140 24.09 -6.76 -6.35
N LYS A 141 23.91 -7.14 -7.62
CA LYS A 141 24.96 -7.67 -8.47
C LYS A 141 25.32 -6.63 -9.52
N PRO A 142 26.58 -6.17 -9.58
CA PRO A 142 26.99 -5.23 -10.61
C PRO A 142 27.01 -5.95 -11.96
N ASP A 143 26.30 -5.40 -12.94
CA ASP A 143 26.38 -5.88 -14.31
C ASP A 143 27.48 -5.10 -15.01
N GLY A 144 28.56 -5.78 -15.39
CA GLY A 144 29.69 -5.18 -16.11
C GLY A 144 29.36 -4.69 -17.53
N GLN A 145 28.09 -4.72 -17.94
CA GLN A 145 27.66 -4.14 -19.21
C GLN A 145 27.37 -2.66 -19.02
N VAL A 146 28.37 -1.86 -19.36
CA VAL A 146 28.26 -0.40 -19.53
C VAL A 146 27.24 -0.11 -20.64
N ALA A 147 25.95 -0.08 -20.30
CA ALA A 147 24.95 0.66 -21.04
C ALA A 147 24.74 1.99 -20.33
N SER A 148 25.78 2.82 -20.35
CA SER A 148 25.73 4.22 -19.92
C SER A 148 24.82 4.98 -20.87
N GLN A 149 23.52 5.09 -20.56
CA GLN A 149 22.67 6.16 -21.08
C GLN A 149 21.67 6.57 -20.00
N ALA A 150 21.94 7.71 -19.38
CA ALA A 150 21.06 8.35 -18.41
C ALA A 150 19.69 8.60 -19.06
N ALA A 151 18.64 8.03 -18.47
CA ALA A 151 17.28 8.19 -18.96
C ALA A 151 16.72 9.56 -18.52
N GLU A 152 16.36 10.41 -19.47
CA GLU A 152 15.69 11.69 -19.20
C GLU A 152 14.18 11.50 -19.01
N ARG A 153 13.56 12.36 -18.17
CA ARG A 153 12.10 12.38 -17.97
C ARG A 153 11.41 12.89 -19.24
N ALA A 154 10.46 12.12 -19.78
CA ALA A 154 9.67 12.55 -20.93
C ALA A 154 8.56 13.53 -20.51
N THR A 155 8.39 14.62 -21.25
CA THR A 155 7.25 15.56 -21.10
C THR A 155 6.12 15.22 -22.08
N ASP A 156 4.89 15.66 -21.77
CA ASP A 156 3.59 15.05 -22.08
C ASP A 156 3.09 15.05 -23.56
N THR A 157 3.94 15.17 -24.60
CA THR A 157 3.45 15.32 -26.00
C THR A 157 3.44 14.00 -26.81
N PRO A 158 2.33 13.61 -27.49
CA PRO A 158 2.12 12.26 -28.04
C PRO A 158 3.08 11.78 -29.14
N ALA A 159 3.58 12.68 -29.99
CA ALA A 159 4.52 12.37 -31.07
C ALA A 159 5.99 12.38 -30.62
N ASP A 160 6.25 12.91 -29.42
CA ASP A 160 7.59 13.14 -28.93
C ASP A 160 8.18 11.85 -28.32
N VAL A 161 7.43 11.12 -27.50
CA VAL A 161 7.99 9.99 -26.72
C VAL A 161 8.63 8.88 -27.57
N ARG A 162 8.09 8.59 -28.77
CA ARG A 162 8.69 7.62 -29.70
C ARG A 162 10.00 8.15 -30.28
N THR A 163 9.99 9.41 -30.70
CA THR A 163 11.15 10.10 -31.29
C THR A 163 12.25 10.28 -30.24
N LEU A 164 11.87 10.69 -29.04
CA LEU A 164 12.72 10.83 -27.87
C LEU A 164 13.35 9.49 -27.50
N LEU A 165 12.59 8.38 -27.49
CA LEU A 165 13.17 7.06 -27.27
C LEU A 165 14.20 6.69 -28.36
N LYS A 166 13.92 6.98 -29.64
CA LYS A 166 14.88 6.72 -30.72
C LYS A 166 16.17 7.52 -30.55
N GLN A 167 16.07 8.78 -30.14
CA GLN A 167 17.21 9.68 -29.91
C GLN A 167 18.01 9.29 -28.67
N LYS A 168 17.33 9.00 -27.55
CA LYS A 168 17.93 8.81 -26.22
C LYS A 168 18.18 7.35 -25.85
N ARG A 169 17.64 6.41 -26.63
CA ARG A 169 17.61 4.95 -26.41
C ARG A 169 17.01 4.45 -25.09
N ALA A 170 16.83 5.30 -24.08
CA ALA A 170 16.13 4.99 -22.85
C ALA A 170 15.38 6.21 -22.31
N LEU A 171 14.17 5.99 -21.80
CA LEU A 171 13.32 6.97 -21.12
C LEU A 171 12.94 6.44 -19.74
N SER A 172 12.72 7.34 -18.79
CA SER A 172 12.29 6.99 -17.42
C SER A 172 11.06 7.78 -16.98
N GLU A 173 10.30 7.18 -16.06
CA GLU A 173 9.09 7.77 -15.47
C GLU A 173 8.08 8.24 -16.53
N VAL A 174 7.87 7.42 -17.56
CA VAL A 174 7.05 7.78 -18.72
C VAL A 174 5.58 7.59 -18.37
N LYS A 175 4.87 8.68 -18.13
CA LYS A 175 3.43 8.67 -17.88
C LYS A 175 2.67 8.50 -19.20
N LEU A 176 1.91 7.43 -19.33
CA LEU A 176 1.10 7.12 -20.51
C LEU A 176 -0.36 6.88 -20.12
N THR A 177 -1.27 7.36 -20.96
CA THR A 177 -2.72 7.09 -20.87
C THR A 177 -3.16 6.34 -22.11
N HIS A 178 -4.00 5.33 -21.91
CA HIS A 178 -4.59 4.56 -22.98
C HIS A 178 -5.51 5.47 -23.83
N PRO A 179 -5.43 5.45 -25.17
CA PRO A 179 -6.17 6.39 -26.01
C PRO A 179 -7.70 6.20 -25.97
N LYS A 180 -8.17 5.01 -25.60
CA LYS A 180 -9.60 4.64 -25.63
C LYS A 180 -10.18 4.15 -24.30
N LEU A 181 -9.33 3.96 -23.30
CA LEU A 181 -9.75 3.41 -22.00
C LEU A 181 -9.33 4.39 -20.91
N PRO A 182 -10.10 4.53 -19.82
CA PRO A 182 -9.71 5.34 -18.68
C PRO A 182 -8.63 4.59 -17.88
N PHE A 183 -7.47 4.33 -18.49
CA PHE A 183 -6.37 3.57 -17.92
C PHE A 183 -5.05 4.32 -18.15
N LEU A 184 -4.28 4.51 -17.07
CA LEU A 184 -2.99 5.18 -17.08
C LEU A 184 -1.93 4.35 -16.37
N GLY A 185 -0.68 4.55 -16.78
CA GLY A 185 0.49 3.97 -16.14
C GLY A 185 1.65 4.95 -16.15
N ILE A 186 2.54 4.79 -15.19
CA ILE A 186 3.85 5.44 -15.18
C ILE A 186 4.84 4.29 -15.36
N LEU A 187 5.58 4.32 -16.46
CA LEU A 187 6.55 3.30 -16.80
C LEU A 187 7.90 3.73 -16.23
N ASP A 188 8.46 2.95 -15.31
CA ASP A 188 9.75 3.27 -14.69
C ASP A 188 10.86 3.47 -15.73
N ARG A 189 10.92 2.57 -16.72
CA ARG A 189 11.86 2.66 -17.83
C ARG A 189 11.34 2.02 -19.11
N VAL A 190 11.61 2.67 -20.23
CA VAL A 190 11.46 2.10 -21.58
C VAL A 190 12.78 2.25 -22.30
N GLN A 191 13.27 1.19 -22.93
CA GLN A 191 14.55 1.21 -23.62
C GLN A 191 14.49 0.55 -24.99
N HIS A 192 15.40 0.96 -25.85
CA HIS A 192 15.54 0.48 -27.22
C HIS A 192 16.88 -0.25 -27.37
N THR A 193 16.85 -1.57 -27.21
CA THR A 193 18.02 -2.46 -27.27
C THR A 193 18.04 -3.21 -28.60
N ARG A 194 19.13 -3.09 -29.40
CA ARG A 194 19.31 -3.82 -30.68
C ARG A 194 18.04 -3.81 -31.58
N GLU A 195 17.47 -2.63 -31.78
CA GLU A 195 16.23 -2.39 -32.58
C GLU A 195 14.93 -2.96 -32.00
N ARG A 196 14.92 -3.30 -30.71
CA ARG A 196 13.77 -3.86 -30.02
C ARG A 196 13.42 -2.99 -28.82
N ILE A 197 12.11 -2.78 -28.62
CA ILE A 197 11.61 -2.03 -27.47
C ILE A 197 11.39 -3.00 -26.30
N GLU A 198 11.87 -2.58 -25.13
CA GLU A 198 11.71 -3.26 -23.86
C GLU A 198 11.16 -2.29 -22.80
N VAL A 199 10.15 -2.74 -22.06
CA VAL A 199 9.65 -2.04 -20.87
C VAL A 199 10.23 -2.70 -19.63
N VAL A 200 10.83 -1.88 -18.76
CA VAL A 200 11.48 -2.32 -17.53
C VAL A 200 10.81 -1.65 -16.33
N ASP A 201 10.55 -2.43 -15.29
CA ASP A 201 9.99 -1.98 -14.02
C ASP A 201 10.91 -2.45 -12.88
N PHE A 202 11.20 -1.58 -11.92
CA PHE A 202 12.11 -1.88 -10.81
C PHE A 202 11.32 -2.34 -9.59
N LYS A 203 11.77 -3.44 -8.98
CA LYS A 203 11.10 -4.05 -7.83
C LYS A 203 12.12 -4.41 -6.75
N THR A 204 11.85 -4.07 -5.49
CA THR A 204 12.70 -4.54 -4.37
C THR A 204 12.20 -5.86 -3.74
N GLY A 205 11.08 -6.42 -4.23
CA GLY A 205 10.46 -7.63 -3.69
C GLY A 205 10.89 -8.89 -4.44
N LYS A 206 10.29 -10.04 -4.10
CA LYS A 206 10.49 -11.27 -4.88
C LYS A 206 9.71 -11.22 -6.21
N PRO A 207 10.16 -11.94 -7.24
CA PRO A 207 9.38 -12.12 -8.46
C PRO A 207 7.96 -12.63 -8.20
N SER A 208 6.98 -12.04 -8.89
CA SER A 208 5.57 -12.43 -8.79
C SER A 208 4.82 -12.26 -10.11
N ASP A 209 3.77 -13.06 -10.30
CA ASP A 209 2.88 -12.94 -11.47
C ASP A 209 2.17 -11.57 -11.53
N LYS A 210 2.00 -10.90 -10.37
CA LYS A 210 1.46 -9.54 -10.32
C LYS A 210 2.38 -8.55 -11.04
N HIS A 211 3.70 -8.68 -10.86
CA HIS A 211 4.68 -7.81 -11.55
C HIS A 211 4.63 -8.03 -13.06
N ARG A 212 4.53 -9.29 -13.51
CA ARG A 212 4.35 -9.60 -14.94
C ARG A 212 3.06 -8.98 -15.51
N LYS A 213 1.93 -9.12 -14.81
CA LYS A 213 0.65 -8.52 -15.22
C LYS A 213 0.72 -7.00 -15.33
N GLN A 214 1.35 -6.34 -14.35
CA GLN A 214 1.58 -4.89 -14.37
C GLN A 214 2.42 -4.47 -15.59
N LEU A 215 3.54 -5.15 -15.83
CA LEU A 215 4.42 -4.91 -16.97
C LEU A 215 3.72 -5.10 -18.32
N LEU A 216 2.86 -6.11 -18.47
CA LEU A 216 2.08 -6.30 -19.70
C LEU A 216 1.06 -5.16 -19.93
N ARG A 217 0.44 -4.63 -18.86
CA ARG A 217 -0.43 -3.45 -18.95
C ARG A 217 0.37 -2.21 -19.38
N TYR A 218 1.62 -2.08 -18.93
CA TYR A 218 2.53 -1.01 -19.34
C TYR A 218 3.00 -1.15 -20.79
N ALA A 219 3.33 -2.36 -21.24
CA ALA A 219 3.64 -2.63 -22.64
C ALA A 219 2.45 -2.32 -23.56
N LEU A 220 1.21 -2.63 -23.12
CA LEU A 220 -0.01 -2.24 -23.83
C LEU A 220 -0.12 -0.71 -23.97
N LEU A 221 0.10 0.04 -22.88
CA LEU A 221 0.06 1.50 -22.91
C LEU A 221 1.08 2.07 -23.89
N TRP A 222 2.32 1.56 -23.87
CA TRP A 222 3.35 1.96 -24.82
C TRP A 222 2.93 1.68 -26.27
N TRP A 223 2.46 0.47 -26.54
CA TRP A 223 2.06 0.06 -27.89
C TRP A 223 0.90 0.91 -28.41
N ARG A 224 -0.16 1.10 -27.63
CA ARG A 224 -1.33 1.89 -28.03
C ARG A 224 -1.03 3.37 -28.15
N LYS A 225 -0.03 3.89 -27.43
CA LYS A 225 0.41 5.28 -27.56
C LYS A 225 1.29 5.51 -28.79
N THR A 226 2.22 4.60 -29.08
CA THR A 226 3.31 4.84 -30.05
C THR A 226 3.17 4.10 -31.37
N GLY A 227 2.32 3.07 -31.42
CA GLY A 227 2.21 2.12 -32.52
C GLY A 227 3.28 1.01 -32.53
N ASP A 228 4.35 1.14 -31.73
CA ASP A 228 5.43 0.17 -31.66
C ASP A 228 5.22 -0.77 -30.47
N ALA A 229 5.00 -2.06 -30.73
CA ALA A 229 4.83 -3.05 -29.67
C ALA A 229 6.19 -3.41 -29.04
N PRO A 230 6.34 -3.36 -27.70
CA PRO A 230 7.50 -3.94 -27.03
C PRO A 230 7.55 -5.44 -27.31
N VAL A 231 8.75 -5.97 -27.52
CA VAL A 231 8.96 -7.41 -27.73
C VAL A 231 9.30 -8.15 -26.43
N ARG A 232 9.57 -7.38 -25.38
CA ARG A 232 9.99 -7.88 -24.07
C ARG A 232 9.53 -6.95 -22.96
N VAL A 233 9.20 -7.55 -21.82
CA VAL A 233 9.08 -6.83 -20.56
C VAL A 233 9.96 -7.48 -19.51
N SER A 234 10.56 -6.66 -18.66
CA SER A 234 11.48 -7.13 -17.62
C SER A 234 11.19 -6.47 -16.29
N ALA A 235 11.12 -7.27 -15.24
CA ALA A 235 11.18 -6.77 -13.87
C ALA A 235 12.62 -6.90 -13.38
N GLN A 236 13.24 -5.75 -13.10
CA GLN A 236 14.57 -5.69 -12.50
C GLN A 236 14.39 -5.79 -10.98
N TYR A 237 14.82 -6.91 -10.42
CA TYR A 237 14.93 -7.11 -8.98
C TYR A 237 16.34 -6.78 -8.53
N LEU A 238 16.49 -6.64 -7.23
CA LEU A 238 17.81 -6.49 -6.64
C LEU A 238 18.67 -7.74 -6.91
N ASP A 239 18.11 -8.95 -6.81
CA ASP A 239 18.82 -10.24 -6.94
C ASP A 239 18.91 -10.82 -8.37
N GLY A 240 18.29 -10.16 -9.36
CA GLY A 240 18.30 -10.60 -10.75
C GLY A 240 17.23 -9.95 -11.62
N VAL A 241 17.07 -10.48 -12.84
CA VAL A 241 16.09 -10.00 -13.81
C VAL A 241 15.11 -11.12 -14.12
N ALA A 242 13.82 -10.85 -14.00
CA ALA A 242 12.81 -11.69 -14.63
C ALA A 242 12.35 -11.02 -15.92
N SER A 243 12.54 -11.71 -17.04
CA SER A 243 12.25 -11.19 -18.38
C SER A 243 11.26 -12.11 -19.08
N TRP A 244 10.27 -11.53 -19.73
CA TRP A 244 9.23 -12.26 -20.46
C TRP A 244 9.09 -11.71 -21.89
N PRO A 245 9.01 -12.59 -22.91
CA PRO A 245 8.68 -12.16 -24.26
C PRO A 245 7.25 -11.60 -24.31
N VAL A 246 7.03 -10.65 -25.20
CA VAL A 246 5.74 -10.02 -25.43
C VAL A 246 5.33 -10.28 -26.87
N THR A 247 4.10 -10.77 -27.06
CA THR A 247 3.46 -10.89 -28.36
C THR A 247 2.33 -9.89 -28.47
N GLN A 248 2.00 -9.50 -29.70
CA GLN A 248 0.85 -8.63 -29.96
C GLN A 248 -0.46 -9.25 -29.41
N SER A 249 -0.65 -10.56 -29.62
CA SER A 249 -1.81 -11.29 -29.09
C SER A 249 -1.91 -11.24 -27.56
N ALA A 250 -0.78 -11.25 -26.84
CA ALA A 250 -0.79 -11.10 -25.39
C ALA A 250 -1.25 -9.69 -24.97
N LEU A 251 -0.85 -8.65 -25.70
CA LEU A 251 -1.29 -7.28 -25.42
C LEU A 251 -2.77 -7.07 -25.75
N GLU A 252 -3.26 -7.65 -26.85
CA GLU A 252 -4.68 -7.64 -27.22
C GLU A 252 -5.54 -8.34 -26.15
N ASN A 253 -5.08 -9.47 -25.60
CA ASN A 253 -5.76 -10.15 -24.50
C ASN A 253 -5.80 -9.29 -23.21
N VAL A 254 -4.72 -8.56 -22.91
CA VAL A 254 -4.69 -7.63 -21.77
C VAL A 254 -5.68 -6.48 -21.98
N GLU A 255 -5.75 -5.94 -23.19
CA GLU A 255 -6.71 -4.88 -23.52
C GLU A 255 -8.15 -5.37 -23.42
N ALA A 256 -8.45 -6.57 -23.94
CA ALA A 256 -9.78 -7.19 -23.81
C ALA A 256 -10.18 -7.43 -22.34
N ASP A 257 -9.23 -7.87 -21.50
CA ASP A 257 -9.46 -8.00 -20.05
C ASP A 257 -9.78 -6.64 -19.40
N LEU A 258 -9.07 -5.57 -19.77
CA LEU A 258 -9.35 -4.23 -19.29
C LEU A 258 -10.72 -3.72 -19.74
N VAL A 259 -11.07 -3.87 -21.02
CA VAL A 259 -12.40 -3.50 -21.57
C VAL A 259 -13.51 -4.16 -20.78
N LYS A 260 -13.35 -5.44 -20.41
CA LYS A 260 -14.34 -6.18 -19.62
C LYS A 260 -14.37 -5.75 -18.15
N LYS A 261 -13.21 -5.58 -17.52
CA LYS A 261 -13.12 -5.34 -16.06
C LYS A 261 -13.47 -3.92 -15.65
N LEU A 262 -13.05 -2.91 -16.42
CA LEU A 262 -13.21 -1.51 -16.00
C LEU A 262 -14.68 -1.14 -15.71
N PRO A 263 -15.67 -1.49 -16.55
CA PRO A 263 -17.08 -1.22 -16.24
C PRO A 263 -17.55 -1.95 -14.99
N LEU A 264 -17.22 -3.24 -14.84
CA LEU A 264 -17.63 -4.06 -13.69
C LEU A 264 -17.07 -3.52 -12.37
N LEU A 265 -15.82 -3.09 -12.35
CA LEU A 265 -15.19 -2.52 -11.16
C LEU A 265 -15.74 -1.13 -10.83
N THR A 266 -16.08 -0.34 -11.86
CA THR A 266 -16.74 0.95 -11.70
C THR A 266 -18.14 0.78 -11.09
N GLU A 267 -18.94 -0.14 -11.65
CA GLU A 267 -20.27 -0.47 -11.13
C GLU A 267 -20.21 -1.00 -9.69
N ALA A 268 -19.24 -1.87 -9.38
CA ALA A 268 -19.05 -2.37 -8.03
C ALA A 268 -18.78 -1.25 -7.00
N LEU A 269 -18.09 -0.18 -7.41
CA LEU A 269 -17.83 0.99 -6.55
C LEU A 269 -19.03 1.92 -6.41
N ASN A 270 -19.98 1.94 -7.35
CA ASN A 270 -21.19 2.76 -7.29
C ASN A 270 -22.25 2.27 -6.27
N ALA A 271 -22.14 1.04 -5.78
CA ALA A 271 -23.14 0.42 -4.90
C ALA A 271 -23.11 0.91 -3.44
N HIS A 272 -22.63 2.13 -3.16
CA HIS A 272 -22.29 2.68 -1.83
C HIS A 272 -23.12 2.11 -0.66
N PRO A 273 -22.54 1.27 0.20
CA PRO A 273 -21.15 0.83 0.20
C PRO A 273 -20.88 -0.37 -0.73
N ALA A 274 -19.79 -0.30 -1.48
CA ALA A 274 -19.39 -1.31 -2.48
C ALA A 274 -19.36 -2.74 -1.93
N ALA A 275 -19.56 -3.78 -2.76
CA ALA A 275 -19.55 -5.16 -2.26
C ALA A 275 -18.23 -5.53 -1.55
N ALA A 276 -18.32 -6.23 -0.41
CA ALA A 276 -17.14 -6.78 0.25
C ALA A 276 -16.76 -8.13 -0.39
N LYS A 277 -15.45 -8.44 -0.42
CA LYS A 277 -14.93 -9.77 -0.75
C LYS A 277 -14.18 -10.35 0.46
N PRO A 278 -14.88 -10.94 1.44
CA PRO A 278 -14.24 -11.50 2.63
C PRO A 278 -13.31 -12.65 2.26
N GLY A 279 -12.19 -12.76 2.97
CA GLY A 279 -11.20 -13.83 2.76
C GLY A 279 -10.13 -13.80 3.84
N THR A 280 -9.09 -14.61 3.68
CA THR A 280 -8.02 -14.74 4.68
C THR A 280 -7.34 -13.42 5.00
N GLY A 281 -7.25 -12.48 4.05
CA GLY A 281 -6.68 -11.14 4.27
C GLY A 281 -7.53 -10.19 5.15
N CYS A 282 -8.73 -10.59 5.59
CA CYS A 282 -9.57 -9.74 6.44
C CYS A 282 -8.95 -9.49 7.82
N HIS A 283 -8.20 -10.45 8.39
CA HIS A 283 -7.64 -10.32 9.73
C HIS A 283 -6.59 -9.19 9.88
N THR A 284 -5.94 -8.81 8.78
CA THR A 284 -4.99 -7.68 8.72
C THR A 284 -5.56 -6.43 8.04
N CYS A 285 -6.86 -6.43 7.70
CA CYS A 285 -7.45 -5.33 6.96
C CYS A 285 -7.60 -4.08 7.86
N ALA A 286 -6.94 -2.98 7.48
CA ALA A 286 -6.90 -1.74 8.26
C ALA A 286 -8.27 -1.10 8.55
N VAL A 287 -9.27 -1.39 7.72
CA VAL A 287 -10.65 -0.89 7.83
C VAL A 287 -11.64 -1.92 8.38
N ARG A 288 -11.16 -3.08 8.87
CA ARG A 288 -12.03 -4.19 9.30
C ARG A 288 -13.04 -3.77 10.36
N ALA A 289 -12.66 -2.91 11.31
CA ALA A 289 -13.58 -2.39 12.32
C ALA A 289 -14.83 -1.70 11.73
N ARG A 290 -14.74 -1.22 10.48
CA ARG A 290 -15.82 -0.56 9.73
C ARG A 290 -16.43 -1.45 8.63
N CYS A 291 -16.17 -2.75 8.65
CA CYS A 291 -16.64 -3.70 7.64
C CYS A 291 -17.21 -4.96 8.29
N ALA A 292 -18.54 -5.07 8.42
CA ALA A 292 -19.19 -6.21 9.05
C ALA A 292 -18.84 -7.56 8.39
N ALA A 293 -18.85 -7.62 7.06
CA ALA A 293 -18.49 -8.83 6.32
C ALA A 293 -17.03 -9.26 6.55
N GLY A 294 -16.10 -8.30 6.64
CA GLY A 294 -14.71 -8.59 6.97
C GLY A 294 -14.51 -8.96 8.44
N TRP A 295 -15.29 -8.35 9.34
CA TRP A 295 -15.27 -8.66 10.77
C TRP A 295 -15.66 -10.11 11.03
N ALA A 296 -16.76 -10.57 10.40
CA ALA A 296 -17.29 -11.91 10.55
C ALA A 296 -16.27 -13.04 10.26
N VAL A 297 -15.32 -12.79 9.35
CA VAL A 297 -14.27 -13.76 8.99
C VAL A 297 -12.96 -13.52 9.75
N GLY A 298 -12.66 -12.27 10.07
CA GLY A 298 -11.35 -11.90 10.61
C GLY A 298 -11.22 -11.98 12.13
N GLU A 299 -12.30 -11.84 12.89
CA GLU A 299 -12.27 -11.68 14.36
C GLU A 299 -11.48 -12.79 15.07
N GLU A 300 -11.87 -14.06 14.90
CA GLU A 300 -11.18 -15.19 15.55
C GLU A 300 -9.74 -15.35 15.04
N ALA A 301 -9.50 -15.09 13.76
CA ALA A 301 -8.18 -15.17 13.15
C ALA A 301 -7.19 -14.10 13.65
N ALA A 302 -7.66 -13.08 14.38
CA ALA A 302 -6.79 -12.07 15.00
C ALA A 302 -6.23 -12.50 16.35
N LEU A 303 -6.69 -13.60 16.95
CA LEU A 303 -6.17 -14.05 18.23
C LEU A 303 -4.76 -14.65 18.08
N VAL A 304 -3.76 -13.95 18.61
CA VAL A 304 -2.36 -14.36 18.63
C VAL A 304 -1.75 -14.03 19.99
N ASP A 305 -1.14 -15.02 20.64
CA ASP A 305 -0.46 -14.85 21.94
C ASP A 305 -1.30 -14.14 23.02
N GLY A 306 -2.60 -14.48 23.08
CA GLY A 306 -3.55 -13.88 24.02
C GLY A 306 -4.01 -12.47 23.67
N ARG A 307 -3.55 -11.88 22.56
CA ARG A 307 -4.06 -10.62 22.00
C ARG A 307 -5.05 -10.90 20.90
N GLY A 308 -6.20 -10.25 20.90
CA GLY A 308 -7.21 -10.47 19.88
C GLY A 308 -8.26 -9.39 19.82
N ASP A 309 -9.15 -9.55 18.84
CA ASP A 309 -10.25 -8.62 18.59
C ASP A 309 -11.55 -9.15 19.21
N ALA A 310 -12.50 -8.26 19.43
CA ALA A 310 -13.79 -8.61 20.00
C ALA A 310 -14.89 -7.64 19.55
N GLU A 311 -16.03 -8.16 19.10
CA GLU A 311 -17.26 -7.37 19.01
C GLU A 311 -18.12 -7.63 20.25
N LEU A 312 -18.50 -6.54 20.92
CA LEU A 312 -19.06 -6.52 22.25
C LEU A 312 -20.29 -5.62 22.29
N VAL A 313 -21.35 -6.09 22.95
CA VAL A 313 -22.54 -5.29 23.28
C VAL A 313 -22.44 -4.85 24.74
N VAL A 314 -22.36 -3.55 25.00
CA VAL A 314 -22.24 -2.99 26.35
C VAL A 314 -23.48 -3.35 27.18
N LYS A 315 -23.28 -3.90 28.39
CA LYS A 315 -24.37 -4.37 29.28
C LYS A 315 -24.66 -3.45 30.45
N ALA A 316 -23.69 -2.65 30.88
CA ALA A 316 -23.86 -1.73 31.97
C ALA A 316 -23.07 -0.46 31.69
N LYS A 317 -23.45 0.64 32.35
CA LYS A 317 -22.71 1.88 32.29
C LYS A 317 -21.27 1.65 32.75
N ALA A 318 -20.31 2.12 31.94
CA ALA A 318 -18.90 2.00 32.28
C ALA A 318 -18.53 2.79 33.52
N GLY A 319 -17.75 2.15 34.39
CA GLY A 319 -17.07 2.79 35.50
C GLY A 319 -15.64 3.20 35.13
N ASP A 320 -14.90 3.69 36.12
CA ASP A 320 -13.54 4.19 35.94
C ASP A 320 -12.50 3.11 35.57
N HIS A 321 -12.85 1.84 35.77
CA HIS A 321 -11.95 0.70 35.61
C HIS A 321 -12.47 -0.40 34.68
N GLY A 322 -13.67 -0.24 34.11
CA GLY A 322 -14.25 -1.28 33.26
C GLY A 322 -15.75 -1.21 33.09
N PHE A 323 -16.27 -2.18 32.34
CA PHE A 323 -17.69 -2.43 32.13
C PHE A 323 -17.94 -3.90 31.82
N LEU A 324 -19.19 -4.34 31.98
CA LEU A 324 -19.64 -5.65 31.51
C LEU A 324 -20.15 -5.53 30.08
N ALA A 325 -19.85 -6.52 29.26
CA ALA A 325 -20.34 -6.62 27.90
C ALA A 325 -20.69 -8.06 27.53
N ARG A 326 -21.40 -8.22 26.42
CA ARG A 326 -21.72 -9.53 25.83
C ARG A 326 -21.00 -9.68 24.49
N SER A 327 -20.29 -10.78 24.30
CA SER A 327 -19.67 -11.11 23.01
C SER A 327 -20.70 -11.53 21.96
N ARG A 328 -20.28 -11.65 20.69
CA ARG A 328 -21.12 -12.21 19.62
C ARG A 328 -21.58 -13.65 19.87
N SER A 329 -20.83 -14.45 20.63
CA SER A 329 -21.24 -15.81 21.02
C SER A 329 -22.24 -15.83 22.18
N GLY A 330 -22.60 -14.66 22.74
CA GLY A 330 -23.49 -14.52 23.88
C GLY A 330 -22.80 -14.64 25.24
N ALA A 331 -21.49 -14.91 25.27
CA ALA A 331 -20.72 -14.98 26.50
C ALA A 331 -20.60 -13.61 27.18
N GLU A 332 -20.66 -13.59 28.50
CA GLU A 332 -20.40 -12.38 29.27
C GLU A 332 -18.89 -12.15 29.39
N ILE A 333 -18.47 -10.92 29.07
CA ILE A 333 -17.08 -10.50 29.04
C ILE A 333 -16.91 -9.32 30.02
N ALA A 334 -16.01 -9.47 30.98
CA ALA A 334 -15.55 -8.37 31.81
C ALA A 334 -14.50 -7.55 31.03
N VAL A 335 -14.84 -6.32 30.66
CA VAL A 335 -13.90 -5.41 30.01
C VAL A 335 -13.25 -4.55 31.08
N VAL A 336 -11.93 -4.59 31.19
CA VAL A 336 -11.17 -3.86 32.22
C VAL A 336 -10.12 -2.95 31.61
N TYR A 337 -9.81 -1.84 32.30
CA TYR A 337 -8.76 -0.92 31.89
C TYR A 337 -8.29 -0.03 33.04
N GLU A 338 -7.10 0.56 32.88
CA GLU A 338 -6.58 1.56 33.80
C GLU A 338 -7.23 2.93 33.54
N ALA A 339 -7.32 3.77 34.58
CA ALA A 339 -7.95 5.09 34.51
C ALA A 339 -7.40 6.01 33.39
N PRO A 340 -6.09 6.01 33.03
CA PRO A 340 -5.60 6.77 31.89
C PRO A 340 -6.16 6.29 30.55
N VAL A 341 -6.42 5.00 30.40
CA VAL A 341 -7.02 4.40 29.19
C VAL A 341 -8.49 4.79 29.09
N ALA A 342 -9.22 4.86 30.20
CA ALA A 342 -10.64 5.27 30.23
C ALA A 342 -10.89 6.60 29.50
N LYS A 343 -9.96 7.56 29.63
CA LYS A 343 -10.04 8.89 28.99
C LYS A 343 -9.85 8.85 27.46
N LEU A 344 -9.29 7.76 26.92
CA LEU A 344 -9.06 7.56 25.49
C LEU A 344 -10.21 6.83 24.80
N LEU A 345 -11.12 6.22 25.58
CA LEU A 345 -12.23 5.46 25.04
C LEU A 345 -13.31 6.39 24.47
N PRO A 346 -13.93 6.03 23.34
CA PRO A 346 -15.10 6.76 22.85
C PRO A 346 -16.23 6.69 23.88
N ARG A 347 -17.13 7.68 23.85
CA ARG A 347 -18.33 7.62 24.67
C ARG A 347 -19.18 6.44 24.21
N HIS A 348 -19.67 5.66 25.17
CA HIS A 348 -20.51 4.51 24.91
C HIS A 348 -21.58 4.40 26.01
N VAL A 349 -22.69 3.79 25.64
CA VAL A 349 -23.87 3.61 26.49
C VAL A 349 -24.27 2.14 26.51
N GLU A 350 -25.12 1.76 27.45
CA GLU A 350 -25.71 0.42 27.48
C GLU A 350 -26.42 0.11 26.15
N GLY A 351 -26.25 -1.13 25.66
CA GLY A 351 -26.76 -1.59 24.37
C GLY A 351 -25.86 -1.26 23.18
N GLN A 352 -24.87 -0.36 23.33
CA GLN A 352 -23.99 0.01 22.23
C GLN A 352 -23.11 -1.17 21.79
N VAL A 353 -22.99 -1.36 20.47
CA VAL A 353 -22.02 -2.30 19.89
C VAL A 353 -20.65 -1.63 19.77
N LEU A 354 -19.62 -2.31 20.25
CA LEU A 354 -18.23 -1.92 20.19
C LEU A 354 -17.42 -2.97 19.44
N ARG A 355 -16.50 -2.52 18.59
CA ARG A 355 -15.45 -3.36 18.00
C ARG A 355 -14.11 -2.99 18.60
N VAL A 356 -13.58 -3.90 19.40
CA VAL A 356 -12.28 -3.78 20.03
C VAL A 356 -11.24 -4.44 19.15
N LEU A 357 -10.22 -3.69 18.77
CA LEU A 357 -9.03 -4.22 18.11
C LEU A 357 -7.90 -4.35 19.12
N ASP A 358 -7.22 -5.51 19.10
CA ASP A 358 -5.94 -5.69 19.78
C ASP A 358 -6.01 -5.53 21.31
N GLY A 359 -7.06 -6.10 21.92
CA GLY A 359 -7.20 -6.24 23.38
C GLY A 359 -6.49 -7.48 23.92
N VAL A 360 -6.23 -7.51 25.23
CA VAL A 360 -5.54 -8.64 25.88
C VAL A 360 -6.55 -9.53 26.59
N TRP A 361 -6.72 -10.76 26.09
CA TRP A 361 -7.61 -11.76 26.67
C TRP A 361 -6.97 -12.43 27.89
N LYS A 362 -7.74 -12.53 28.98
CA LYS A 362 -7.37 -13.24 30.22
C LYS A 362 -8.44 -14.26 30.58
N GLU A 363 -8.16 -15.06 31.60
CA GLU A 363 -9.15 -15.93 32.26
C GLU A 363 -9.95 -16.81 31.29
N LYS A 364 -9.27 -17.53 30.38
CA LYS A 364 -9.94 -18.36 29.36
C LYS A 364 -10.95 -17.58 28.48
N ARG A 365 -10.66 -16.31 28.18
CA ARG A 365 -11.46 -15.39 27.36
C ARG A 365 -12.76 -14.89 28.02
N THR A 366 -12.86 -14.88 29.34
CA THR A 366 -13.96 -14.21 30.06
C THR A 366 -13.65 -12.76 30.42
N GLN A 367 -12.39 -12.36 30.32
CA GLN A 367 -11.93 -11.00 30.62
C GLN A 367 -11.12 -10.43 29.44
N LEU A 368 -11.46 -9.21 29.03
CA LEU A 368 -10.74 -8.46 28.01
C LEU A 368 -10.14 -7.19 28.63
N GLU A 369 -8.83 -7.12 28.67
CA GLU A 369 -8.11 -5.94 29.15
C GLU A 369 -7.79 -4.99 27.99
N LEU A 370 -8.27 -3.75 28.09
CA LEU A 370 -7.93 -2.68 27.15
C LEU A 370 -6.65 -1.99 27.62
N LYS A 371 -5.71 -1.86 26.70
CA LYS A 371 -4.43 -1.19 26.91
C LYS A 371 -4.39 0.13 26.14
N ALA A 372 -3.36 0.95 26.38
CA ALA A 372 -3.21 2.23 25.70
C ALA A 372 -3.10 2.14 24.16
N TRP A 373 -2.85 0.95 23.61
CA TRP A 373 -2.80 0.68 22.16
C TRP A 373 -4.07 0.02 21.61
N THR A 374 -4.98 -0.39 22.49
CA THR A 374 -6.23 -1.06 22.12
C THR A 374 -7.19 -0.03 21.54
N GLU A 375 -7.78 -0.35 20.39
CA GLU A 375 -8.67 0.58 19.71
C GLU A 375 -10.11 0.13 19.87
N VAL A 376 -10.99 1.05 20.25
CA VAL A 376 -12.41 0.75 20.46
C VAL A 376 -13.23 1.58 19.50
N PHE A 377 -13.90 0.92 18.57
CA PHE A 377 -14.77 1.55 17.57
C PHE A 377 -16.22 1.39 18.00
N VAL A 378 -16.96 2.49 18.05
CA VAL A 378 -18.42 2.44 18.21
C VAL A 378 -19.03 2.01 16.88
N VAL A 379 -19.92 1.02 16.89
CA VAL A 379 -20.62 0.50 15.71
C VAL A 379 -22.12 0.74 15.88
N GLY A 380 -22.74 1.39 14.91
CA GLY A 380 -24.16 1.65 14.85
C GLY A 380 -24.88 0.47 14.20
N ASP A 381 -26.18 0.40 14.41
CA ASP A 381 -27.05 -0.53 13.68
C ASP A 381 -26.87 -0.25 12.18
N VAL A 382 -26.40 -1.26 11.44
CA VAL A 382 -26.12 -1.19 10.00
C VAL A 382 -27.41 -1.29 9.21
#